data_AF-A0A536EA15-F1
#
_entry.id   AF-A0A536EA15-F1
#
_cell.length_a   1.000
_cell.length_b   1.000
_cell.length_c   1.000
_cell.angle_alpha   90.00
_cell.angle_beta   90.00
_cell.angle_gamma   90.00
#
_symmetry.space_group_name_H-M   'P 1'
#
loop_
_entity.id
_entity.type
_entity.pdbx_description
1 polymer ?
#
loop_
_entity_poly.entity_id
_entity_poly.type
_entity_poly.pdbx_seq_one_letter_code
_entity_poly.pdbx_strand_id
1 'polypeptide(L)'
;MRSSLVGVSQPTVPLRPGQVIVLNGASSSGKSTVGRELQRILPRPYLFAGIDTFLPMLRPDGHIGMTWTARTNDNADAPEAPLRWVFPARGGDPVRIEFGESGHRLIRGMHRALTALALAGNDLIVEHVLLYDEWKRDLVEAL
;
A
#
# COMPACT_ATOMS: atom_id res chain seq x y z
N MET A 1 43.08 -29.48 -2.26
CA MET A 1 41.80 -29.28 -1.56
C MET A 1 40.81 -28.65 -2.53
N ARG A 2 39.85 -29.41 -3.08
CA ARG A 2 38.78 -28.87 -3.91
C ARG A 2 37.62 -28.51 -2.99
N SER A 3 37.34 -27.21 -2.84
CA SER A 3 36.17 -26.72 -2.13
C SER A 3 34.92 -27.14 -2.90
N SER A 4 34.18 -28.09 -2.35
CA SER A 4 32.87 -28.49 -2.83
C SER A 4 31.87 -27.38 -2.48
N LEU A 5 31.48 -26.60 -3.49
CA LEU A 5 30.36 -25.67 -3.41
C LEU A 5 29.10 -26.47 -3.05
N VAL A 6 28.53 -26.20 -1.88
CA VAL A 6 27.23 -26.72 -1.45
C VAL A 6 26.21 -26.29 -2.50
N GLY A 7 25.60 -27.25 -3.19
CA GLY A 7 24.58 -26.98 -4.19
C GLY A 7 23.39 -26.29 -3.56
N VAL A 8 23.20 -25.00 -3.86
CA VAL A 8 21.98 -24.28 -3.50
C VAL A 8 20.86 -24.90 -4.32
N SER A 9 19.94 -25.61 -3.66
CA SER A 9 18.72 -26.10 -4.29
C SER A 9 17.98 -24.90 -4.89
N GLN A 10 17.61 -24.98 -6.17
CA GLN A 10 16.87 -23.92 -6.83
C GLN A 10 15.59 -23.62 -6.02
N PRO A 11 15.29 -22.34 -5.71
CA PRO A 11 14.05 -21.99 -5.05
C PRO A 11 12.88 -22.42 -5.93
N THR A 12 11.96 -23.20 -5.38
CA THR A 12 10.76 -23.66 -6.09
C THR A 12 9.67 -22.60 -5.93
N VAL A 13 9.05 -22.19 -7.03
CA VAL A 13 7.86 -21.33 -6.99
C VAL A 13 6.71 -22.17 -6.43
N PRO A 14 5.99 -21.71 -5.39
CA PRO A 14 4.87 -22.45 -4.83
C PRO A 14 3.79 -22.75 -5.88
N LEU A 15 3.22 -23.96 -5.83
CA LEU A 15 2.14 -24.40 -6.75
C LEU A 15 0.79 -23.70 -6.52
N ARG A 16 0.68 -22.86 -5.49
CA ARG A 16 -0.54 -22.14 -5.12
C ARG A 16 -0.23 -20.67 -4.91
N PRO A 17 -1.17 -19.77 -5.20
CA PRO A 17 -1.05 -18.38 -4.79
C PRO A 17 -0.78 -18.27 -3.29
N GLY A 18 0.00 -17.27 -2.90
CA GLY A 18 0.26 -16.95 -1.51
C GLY A 18 -0.99 -16.44 -0.80
N GLN A 19 -1.00 -16.58 0.52
CA GLN A 19 -2.08 -16.10 1.36
C GLN A 19 -2.01 -14.58 1.51
N VAL A 20 -3.15 -13.90 1.38
CA VAL A 20 -3.24 -12.45 1.54
C VAL A 20 -4.09 -12.11 2.77
N ILE A 21 -3.51 -11.33 3.69
CA ILE A 21 -4.17 -10.82 4.90
C ILE A 21 -4.32 -9.31 4.72
N VAL A 22 -5.56 -8.82 4.66
CA VAL A 22 -5.84 -7.39 4.52
C VAL A 22 -6.18 -6.77 5.87
N LEU A 23 -5.42 -5.75 6.27
CA LEU A 23 -5.67 -4.89 7.42
C LEU A 23 -6.28 -3.57 6.93
N ASN A 24 -7.59 -3.39 7.12
CA ASN A 24 -8.30 -2.16 6.76
C ASN A 24 -8.69 -1.35 8.00
N GLY A 25 -8.50 -0.04 7.95
CA GLY A 25 -8.81 0.87 9.06
C GLY A 25 -8.28 2.28 8.84
N ALA A 26 -8.77 3.24 9.64
CA ALA A 26 -8.39 4.65 9.52
C ALA A 26 -6.88 4.89 9.63
N SER A 27 -6.40 6.05 9.16
CA SER A 27 -5.01 6.47 9.39
C SER A 27 -4.70 6.46 10.89
N SER A 28 -3.50 6.03 11.27
CA SER A 28 -3.06 5.88 12.67
C SER A 28 -3.83 4.88 13.56
N SER A 29 -4.73 4.04 13.02
CA SER A 29 -5.46 3.04 13.81
C SER A 29 -4.61 1.84 14.28
N GLY A 30 -3.29 1.89 14.13
CA GLY A 30 -2.36 0.83 14.55
C GLY A 30 -2.16 -0.31 13.54
N LYS A 31 -2.67 -0.20 12.31
CA LYS A 31 -2.53 -1.25 11.27
C LYS A 31 -1.08 -1.66 11.04
N SER A 32 -0.19 -0.71 10.88
CA SER A 32 1.22 -0.98 10.62
C SER A 32 1.91 -1.64 11.82
N THR A 33 1.48 -1.34 13.04
CA THR A 33 1.95 -2.03 14.25
C THR A 33 1.48 -3.47 14.26
N VAL A 34 0.17 -3.70 14.06
CA VAL A 34 -0.41 -5.06 13.99
C VAL A 34 0.21 -5.86 12.86
N GLY A 35 0.41 -5.26 11.69
CA GLY A 35 0.99 -5.92 10.52
C GLY A 35 2.44 -6.34 10.72
N ARG A 36 3.28 -5.50 11.36
CA ARG A 36 4.65 -5.87 11.72
C ARG A 36 4.69 -6.97 12.77
N GLU A 37 3.80 -6.94 13.76
CA GLU A 37 3.72 -8.01 14.75
C GLU A 37 3.23 -9.32 14.13
N LEU A 38 2.25 -9.27 13.22
CA LEU A 38 1.83 -10.43 12.44
C LEU A 38 3.00 -11.01 11.63
N GLN A 39 3.75 -10.16 10.91
CA GLN A 39 4.93 -10.58 10.16
C GLN A 39 5.97 -11.26 11.05
N ARG A 40 6.12 -10.82 12.30
CA ARG A 40 7.05 -11.40 13.29
C ARG A 40 6.62 -12.77 13.80
N ILE A 41 5.31 -13.01 13.99
CA ILE A 41 4.80 -14.23 14.64
C ILE A 41 4.36 -15.33 13.67
N LEU A 42 4.07 -14.99 12.40
CA LEU A 42 3.59 -15.96 11.42
C LEU A 42 4.72 -16.92 10.99
N PRO A 43 4.41 -18.22 10.81
CA PRO A 43 5.43 -19.24 10.54
C PRO A 43 6.00 -19.21 9.11
N ARG A 44 5.45 -18.37 8.23
CA ARG A 44 5.84 -18.22 6.82
C ARG A 44 6.31 -16.79 6.57
N PRO A 45 7.19 -16.54 5.58
CA PRO A 45 7.65 -15.20 5.27
C PRO A 45 6.53 -14.40 4.59
N TYR A 46 5.89 -13.52 5.34
CA TYR A 46 4.91 -12.56 4.81
C TYR A 46 5.62 -11.29 4.35
N LEU A 47 5.35 -10.85 3.12
CA LEU A 47 5.68 -9.50 2.68
C LEU A 47 4.73 -8.50 3.32
N PHE A 48 5.25 -7.39 3.82
CA PHE A 48 4.43 -6.30 4.36
C PHE A 48 4.40 -5.16 3.35
N ALA A 49 3.21 -4.86 2.83
CA ALA A 49 2.98 -3.80 1.85
C ALA A 49 1.63 -3.13 2.10
N GLY A 50 1.38 -2.01 1.43
CA GLY A 50 0.09 -1.37 1.55
C GLY A 50 0.08 0.02 0.95
N ILE A 51 -0.96 0.79 1.26
CA ILE A 51 -1.12 2.14 0.71
C ILE A 51 0.12 3.01 0.97
N ASP A 52 0.77 2.89 2.13
CA ASP A 52 1.97 3.64 2.49
C ASP A 52 3.24 3.18 1.73
N THR A 53 3.23 2.00 1.10
CA THR A 53 4.29 1.56 0.19
C THR A 53 4.18 2.24 -1.18
N PHE A 54 2.96 2.53 -1.63
CA PHE A 54 2.70 3.02 -2.99
C PHE A 54 2.48 4.54 -3.06
N LEU A 55 1.86 5.16 -2.05
CA LEU A 55 1.65 6.61 -2.04
C LEU A 55 2.90 7.46 -2.26
N PRO A 56 4.10 7.10 -1.73
CA PRO A 56 5.34 7.79 -2.05
C PRO A 56 5.62 7.92 -3.55
N MET A 57 5.19 6.96 -4.37
CA MET A 57 5.47 6.94 -5.82
C MET A 57 4.79 8.08 -6.59
N LEU A 58 3.74 8.67 -6.02
CA LEU A 58 3.10 9.85 -6.60
C LEU A 58 3.93 11.12 -6.42
N ARG A 59 5.08 11.04 -5.71
CA ARG A 59 5.91 12.21 -5.40
C ARG A 59 7.38 11.98 -5.76
N PRO A 60 8.05 12.98 -6.33
CA PRO A 60 9.49 12.92 -6.57
C PRO A 60 10.33 12.75 -5.29
N ASP A 61 9.85 13.26 -4.16
CA ASP A 61 10.55 13.23 -2.86
C ASP A 61 10.14 12.04 -1.97
N GLY A 62 9.15 11.24 -2.38
CA GLY A 62 8.68 10.06 -1.65
C GLY A 62 7.99 10.36 -0.30
N HIS A 63 7.68 11.60 0.04
CA HIS A 63 7.10 11.95 1.35
C HIS A 63 5.57 11.79 1.38
N ILE A 64 5.01 11.22 2.46
CA ILE A 64 3.55 10.96 2.64
C ILE A 64 2.89 11.92 3.64
N GLY A 65 3.60 12.95 4.11
CA GLY A 65 3.15 13.84 5.19
C GLY A 65 2.16 14.93 4.78
N MET A 66 1.42 15.45 5.77
CA MET A 66 0.58 16.65 5.65
C MET A 66 1.36 17.89 5.23
N THR A 67 2.66 17.95 5.55
CA THR A 67 3.55 19.10 5.32
C THR A 67 3.61 19.51 3.85
N TRP A 68 3.59 18.54 2.92
CA TRP A 68 3.62 18.86 1.49
C TRP A 68 2.25 19.30 0.95
N THR A 69 1.17 18.76 1.48
CA THR A 69 -0.17 18.89 0.91
C THR A 69 -0.97 20.05 1.48
N ALA A 70 -0.56 20.63 2.61
CA ALA A 70 -1.23 21.78 3.20
C ALA A 70 -0.67 23.14 2.74
N ARG A 71 0.59 23.23 2.29
CA ARG A 71 1.23 24.52 1.96
C ARG A 71 2.31 24.51 0.86
N THR A 72 2.76 23.37 0.34
CA THR A 72 3.93 23.33 -0.57
C THR A 72 3.75 22.44 -1.80
N ASN A 73 2.53 22.01 -2.13
CA ASN A 73 2.27 21.46 -3.45
C ASN A 73 1.83 22.63 -4.32
N ASP A 74 2.65 22.96 -5.31
CA ASP A 74 2.37 23.91 -6.38
C ASP A 74 1.05 23.57 -7.11
N ASN A 75 0.57 22.33 -6.95
CA ASN A 75 -0.68 21.78 -7.48
C ASN A 75 -1.73 21.44 -6.39
N ALA A 76 -1.63 21.93 -5.14
CA ALA A 76 -2.62 21.60 -4.08
C ALA A 76 -4.05 22.03 -4.47
N ASP A 77 -4.15 23.13 -5.20
CA ASP A 77 -5.40 23.69 -5.74
C ASP A 77 -5.69 23.23 -7.18
N ALA A 78 -4.78 22.45 -7.80
CA ALA A 78 -4.97 21.95 -9.15
C ALA A 78 -6.01 20.80 -9.14
N PRO A 79 -6.96 20.79 -10.10
CA PRO A 79 -7.95 19.71 -10.22
C PRO A 79 -7.35 18.30 -10.34
N GLU A 80 -6.08 18.21 -10.76
CA GLU A 80 -5.38 16.96 -11.10
C GLU A 80 -4.47 16.44 -9.98
N ALA A 81 -4.51 17.08 -8.79
CA ALA A 81 -3.72 16.65 -7.66
C ALA A 81 -4.00 15.18 -7.30
N PRO A 82 -2.97 14.33 -7.15
CA PRO A 82 -3.16 12.92 -6.88
C PRO A 82 -3.82 12.65 -5.51
N LEU A 83 -3.58 13.54 -4.53
CA LEU A 83 -4.13 13.49 -3.18
C LEU A 83 -4.23 14.92 -2.63
N ARG A 84 -5.37 15.27 -2.03
CA ARG A 84 -5.59 16.55 -1.34
C ARG A 84 -6.19 16.38 0.05
N TRP A 85 -5.81 17.25 0.98
CA TRP A 85 -6.55 17.43 2.23
C TRP A 85 -7.63 18.47 2.02
N VAL A 86 -8.82 18.17 2.51
CA VAL A 86 -9.96 19.06 2.45
C VAL A 86 -10.08 19.75 3.79
N PHE A 87 -9.94 21.08 3.75
CA PHE A 87 -10.03 21.93 4.94
C PHE A 87 -11.47 22.47 5.10
N PRO A 88 -11.93 22.70 6.34
CA PRO A 88 -13.20 23.38 6.59
C PRO A 88 -13.19 24.80 6.02
N ALA A 89 -14.35 25.26 5.53
CA ALA A 89 -14.52 26.62 4.99
C ALA A 89 -14.18 27.75 5.98
N ARG A 90 -14.23 27.47 7.30
CA ARG A 90 -13.92 28.44 8.36
C ARG A 90 -12.50 28.31 8.91
N GLY A 91 -11.64 27.53 8.24
CA GLY A 91 -10.32 27.16 8.76
C GLY A 91 -10.41 26.07 9.84
N GLY A 92 -9.25 25.48 10.16
CA GLY A 92 -9.13 24.38 11.13
C GLY A 92 -8.40 23.16 10.54
N ASP A 93 -8.40 22.07 11.31
CA ASP A 93 -7.78 20.81 10.91
C ASP A 93 -8.50 20.17 9.70
N PRO A 94 -7.78 19.43 8.85
CA PRO A 94 -8.37 18.81 7.67
C PRO A 94 -9.43 17.76 8.06
N VAL A 95 -10.54 17.74 7.31
CA VAL A 95 -11.71 16.89 7.62
C VAL A 95 -11.81 15.64 6.76
N ARG A 96 -11.23 15.66 5.56
CA ARG A 96 -11.11 14.47 4.70
C ARG A 96 -9.88 14.53 3.81
N ILE A 97 -9.52 13.38 3.28
CA ILE A 97 -8.61 13.25 2.15
C ILE A 97 -9.45 12.97 0.91
N GLU A 98 -9.06 13.53 -0.22
CA GLU A 98 -9.57 13.13 -1.52
C GLU A 98 -8.43 12.75 -2.46
N PHE A 99 -8.72 11.80 -3.34
CA PHE A 99 -7.81 11.34 -4.37
C PHE A 99 -8.29 11.81 -5.74
N GLY A 100 -7.38 12.39 -6.52
CA GLY A 100 -7.62 12.68 -7.94
C GLY A 100 -7.42 11.44 -8.81
N GLU A 101 -7.61 11.60 -10.12
CA GLU A 101 -7.57 10.48 -11.07
C GLU A 101 -6.29 9.64 -10.98
N SER A 102 -5.13 10.31 -10.88
CA SER A 102 -3.83 9.65 -10.72
C SER A 102 -3.72 8.84 -9.42
N GLY A 103 -4.36 9.30 -8.34
CA GLY A 103 -4.49 8.56 -7.09
C GLY A 103 -5.34 7.29 -7.24
N HIS A 104 -6.50 7.37 -7.89
CA HIS A 104 -7.33 6.20 -8.17
C HIS A 104 -6.59 5.19 -9.08
N ARG A 105 -5.86 5.66 -10.09
CA ARG A 105 -5.01 4.80 -10.95
C ARG A 105 -3.90 4.13 -10.15
N LEU A 106 -3.26 4.83 -9.20
CA LEU A 106 -2.24 4.25 -8.32
C LEU A 106 -2.85 3.10 -7.50
N ILE A 107 -3.98 3.32 -6.84
CA ILE A 107 -4.62 2.27 -6.01
C ILE A 107 -4.98 1.04 -6.84
N ARG A 108 -5.54 1.25 -8.03
CA ARG A 108 -5.80 0.14 -8.97
C ARG A 108 -4.51 -0.59 -9.39
N GLY A 109 -3.43 0.15 -9.60
CA GLY A 109 -2.11 -0.41 -9.89
C GLY A 109 -1.55 -1.21 -8.72
N MET A 110 -1.71 -0.70 -7.50
CA MET A 110 -1.33 -1.37 -6.26
C MET A 110 -2.05 -2.71 -6.12
N HIS A 111 -3.37 -2.77 -6.30
CA HIS A 111 -4.11 -4.04 -6.21
C HIS A 111 -3.56 -5.08 -7.17
N ARG A 112 -3.31 -4.71 -8.43
CA ARG A 112 -2.71 -5.61 -9.43
C ARG A 112 -1.30 -6.06 -9.05
N ALA A 113 -0.48 -5.18 -8.48
CA ALA A 113 0.86 -5.52 -8.01
C ALA A 113 0.81 -6.53 -6.86
N LEU A 114 -0.11 -6.34 -5.91
CA LEU A 114 -0.36 -7.28 -4.82
C LEU A 114 -0.84 -8.63 -5.34
N THR A 115 -1.76 -8.65 -6.30
CA THR A 115 -2.19 -9.88 -6.99
C THR A 115 -1.03 -10.59 -7.66
N ALA A 116 -0.17 -9.86 -8.38
CA ALA A 116 0.99 -10.46 -9.05
C ALA A 116 1.96 -11.09 -8.05
N LEU A 117 2.21 -10.44 -6.91
CA LEU A 117 3.02 -10.99 -5.82
C LEU A 117 2.38 -12.26 -5.24
N ALA A 118 1.07 -12.25 -4.99
CA ALA A 118 0.34 -13.40 -4.48
C ALA A 118 0.39 -14.57 -5.48
N LEU A 119 0.13 -14.33 -6.76
CA LEU A 119 0.17 -15.34 -7.82
C LEU A 119 1.59 -15.92 -8.02
N ALA A 120 2.63 -15.14 -7.74
CA ALA A 120 4.02 -15.62 -7.70
C ALA A 120 4.35 -16.44 -6.43
N GLY A 121 3.37 -16.67 -5.55
CA GLY A 121 3.49 -17.50 -4.35
C GLY A 121 3.91 -16.76 -3.08
N ASN A 122 3.92 -15.42 -3.08
CA ASN A 122 4.28 -14.63 -1.89
C ASN A 122 3.07 -14.47 -0.97
N ASP A 123 3.26 -14.80 0.31
CA ASP A 123 2.28 -14.46 1.34
C ASP A 123 2.39 -12.96 1.66
N LEU A 124 1.26 -12.29 1.86
CA LEU A 124 1.17 -10.83 1.96
C LEU A 124 0.35 -10.40 3.17
N ILE A 125 0.86 -9.42 3.92
CA ILE A 125 0.08 -8.60 4.84
C ILE A 125 -0.06 -7.24 4.16
N VAL A 126 -1.30 -6.87 3.86
CA VAL A 126 -1.65 -5.67 3.13
C VAL A 126 -2.33 -4.68 4.06
N GLU A 127 -1.71 -3.53 4.34
CA GLU A 127 -2.41 -2.45 5.02
C GLU A 127 -3.12 -1.52 4.02
N HIS A 128 -4.37 -1.18 4.32
CA HIS A 128 -5.19 -0.37 3.44
C HIS A 128 -6.08 0.61 4.22
N VAL A 129 -6.46 1.69 3.55
CA VAL A 129 -7.56 2.58 3.96
C VAL A 129 -8.58 2.60 2.82
N LEU A 130 -9.62 1.76 2.91
CA LEU A 130 -10.67 1.67 1.88
C LEU A 130 -11.62 2.87 1.98
N LEU A 131 -11.20 4.01 1.42
CA LEU A 131 -11.96 5.26 1.44
C LEU A 131 -13.15 5.27 0.47
N TYR A 132 -13.06 4.51 -0.62
CA TYR A 132 -14.07 4.48 -1.68
C TYR A 132 -14.58 3.06 -1.89
N ASP A 133 -15.88 2.91 -2.10
CA ASP A 133 -16.52 1.60 -2.36
C ASP A 133 -15.98 0.92 -3.62
N GLU A 134 -15.56 1.71 -4.61
CA GLU A 134 -14.91 1.20 -5.82
C GLU A 134 -13.56 0.54 -5.52
N TRP A 135 -12.77 1.06 -4.58
CA TRP A 135 -11.49 0.46 -4.20
C TRP A 135 -11.70 -0.87 -3.49
N LYS A 136 -12.74 -0.94 -2.65
CA LYS A 136 -13.13 -2.21 -2.01
C LYS A 136 -13.54 -3.25 -3.04
N ARG A 137 -14.37 -2.86 -4.02
CA ARG A 137 -14.80 -3.76 -5.11
C ARG A 137 -13.61 -4.23 -5.95
N ASP A 138 -12.76 -3.31 -6.39
CA ASP A 138 -11.56 -3.62 -7.19
C ASP A 138 -10.58 -4.52 -6.41
N LEU A 139 -10.38 -4.30 -5.11
CA LEU A 139 -9.55 -5.16 -4.27
C LEU A 139 -10.08 -6.60 -4.18
N VAL A 140 -11.39 -6.76 -3.98
CA VAL A 140 -12.04 -8.08 -3.89
C VAL A 140 -12.04 -8.79 -5.25
N GLU A 141 -12.13 -8.05 -6.36
CA GLU A 141 -12.01 -8.63 -7.69
C GLU A 141 -10.56 -9.05 -8.00
N ALA A 142 -9.58 -8.34 -7.45
CA ALA A 142 -8.17 -8.58 -7.72
C ALA A 142 -7.55 -9.75 -6.91
N LEU A 143 -8.09 -10.08 -5.73
CA LEU A 143 -7.52 -11.07 -4.80
C LEU A 143 -8.45 -12.27 -4.60
#